data_AF-A0AAW2W0N4-F1
#
_entry.id   AF-A0AAW2W0N4-F1
#
_cell.length_a   1.000
_cell.length_b   1.000
_cell.length_c   1.000
_cell.angle_alpha   90.00
_cell.angle_beta   90.00
_cell.angle_gamma   90.00
#
_symmetry.space_group_name_H-M   'P 1'
#
loop_
_entity.id
_entity.type
_entity.pdbx_description
1 polymer ?
#
loop_
_entity_poly.entity_id
_entity_poly.type
_entity_poly.pdbx_seq_one_letter_code
_entity_poly.pdbx_strand_id
1 'polypeptide(L)'
;MQEDQFIWQPYDMDSDRIMAYAADFTPELWRSTCPLIFYAIVEIHHPERVLRQFGMRQNIPEMPDSRDMTLHQISRKARTGTDWGVQHILHIRRWQRRRDTIVNRPPFPTKDIQNVGIGNGTII
;
A
#
# COMPACT_ATOMS: atom_id res chain seq x y z
N MET A 1 3.68 -21.12 0.47
CA MET A 1 3.26 -20.50 1.73
C MET A 1 1.74 -20.38 1.67
N GLN A 2 1.02 -20.77 2.71
CA GLN A 2 -0.46 -20.73 2.72
C GLN A 2 -0.96 -19.47 3.46
N GLU A 3 -2.11 -18.90 3.06
CA GLU A 3 -2.64 -17.60 3.56
C GLU A 3 -2.86 -17.55 5.08
N ASP A 4 -3.07 -18.72 5.69
CA ASP A 4 -3.28 -18.95 7.12
C ASP A 4 -1.98 -18.96 7.94
N GLN A 5 -0.82 -19.12 7.29
CA GLN A 5 0.49 -19.17 7.96
C GLN A 5 1.16 -17.80 8.10
N PHE A 6 0.62 -16.75 7.49
CA PHE A 6 1.17 -15.40 7.57
C PHE A 6 0.33 -14.53 8.51
N ILE A 7 0.87 -14.24 9.70
CA ILE A 7 0.25 -13.33 10.66
C ILE A 7 0.65 -11.90 10.31
N TRP A 8 -0.27 -11.15 9.68
CA TRP A 8 -0.10 -9.73 9.41
C TRP A 8 -0.24 -8.94 10.72
N GLN A 9 0.83 -8.28 11.15
CA GLN A 9 0.76 -7.29 12.24
C GLN A 9 0.42 -5.91 11.66
N PRO A 10 -0.58 -5.21 12.21
CA PRO A 10 -0.79 -3.80 11.88
C PRO A 10 0.42 -2.97 12.35
N TYR A 11 0.74 -1.93 11.60
CA TYR A 11 1.78 -0.98 12.02
C TYR A 11 1.37 -0.32 13.34
N ASP A 12 2.32 -0.22 14.28
CA ASP A 12 2.16 0.29 15.65
C ASP A 12 2.02 1.83 15.74
N MET A 13 1.58 2.46 14.65
CA MET A 13 1.55 3.90 14.45
C MET A 13 0.10 4.35 14.42
N ASP A 14 -0.38 5.11 15.44
CA ASP A 14 -1.66 5.83 15.53
C ASP A 14 -2.64 5.52 14.38
N SER A 15 -3.08 4.26 14.32
CA SER A 15 -3.65 3.72 13.07
C SER A 15 -4.93 4.47 12.74
N ASP A 16 -5.66 4.88 13.77
CA ASP A 16 -6.91 5.61 13.64
C ASP A 16 -6.71 6.99 13.01
N ARG A 17 -5.59 7.67 13.28
CA ARG A 17 -5.31 8.99 12.68
C ARG A 17 -4.89 8.87 11.23
N ILE A 18 -4.04 7.91 10.90
CA ILE A 18 -3.60 7.66 9.52
C ILE A 18 -4.78 7.13 8.69
N MET A 19 -5.59 6.24 9.25
CA MET A 19 -6.79 5.72 8.59
C MET A 19 -7.87 6.80 8.43
N ALA A 20 -8.08 7.66 9.43
CA ALA A 20 -8.97 8.82 9.28
C ALA A 20 -8.48 9.73 8.15
N TYR A 21 -7.17 10.02 8.10
CA TYR A 21 -6.59 10.81 7.02
C TYR A 21 -6.74 10.13 5.65
N ALA A 22 -6.56 8.82 5.58
CA ALA A 22 -6.72 8.06 4.34
C ALA A 22 -8.19 7.94 3.88
N ALA A 23 -9.12 7.87 4.83
CA ALA A 23 -10.55 7.87 4.57
C ALA A 23 -11.05 9.26 4.13
N ASP A 24 -10.53 10.33 4.74
CA ASP A 24 -10.89 11.72 4.45
C ASP A 24 -10.22 12.23 3.15
N PHE A 25 -9.00 11.77 2.85
CA PHE A 25 -8.25 12.14 1.64
C PHE A 25 -8.12 10.96 0.67
N THR A 26 -9.05 10.90 -0.29
CA THR A 26 -9.01 10.03 -1.49
C THR A 26 -8.62 8.58 -1.17
N PRO A 27 -9.50 7.79 -0.54
CA PRO A 27 -9.25 6.39 -0.22
C PRO A 27 -8.93 5.55 -1.47
N GLU A 28 -9.26 6.03 -2.67
CA GLU A 28 -8.85 5.44 -3.94
C GLU A 28 -7.32 5.45 -4.11
N LEU A 29 -6.65 6.52 -3.70
CA LEU A 29 -5.22 6.71 -3.90
C LEU A 29 -4.41 5.67 -3.11
N TRP A 30 -4.79 5.45 -1.86
CA TRP A 30 -4.17 4.46 -0.98
C TRP A 30 -4.32 3.03 -1.47
N ARG A 31 -5.31 2.79 -2.33
CA ARG A 31 -5.60 1.49 -2.93
C ARG A 31 -5.13 1.39 -4.37
N SER A 32 -4.45 2.41 -4.91
CA SER A 32 -4.00 2.43 -6.30
C SER A 32 -2.61 1.83 -6.45
N THR A 33 -2.42 0.83 -7.31
CA THR A 33 -1.08 0.38 -7.67
C THR A 33 -0.42 1.44 -8.57
N CYS A 34 0.47 2.26 -8.02
CA CYS A 34 1.01 3.43 -8.73
C CYS A 34 2.41 3.82 -8.24
N PRO A 35 3.22 4.52 -9.05
CA PRO A 35 4.53 4.96 -8.62
C PRO A 35 4.45 6.16 -7.66
N LEU A 36 5.07 6.04 -6.49
CA LEU A 36 5.42 7.15 -5.61
C LEU A 36 6.69 7.80 -6.13
N ILE A 37 6.61 9.08 -6.50
CA ILE A 37 7.71 9.81 -7.12
C ILE A 37 8.16 10.91 -6.18
N PHE A 38 9.41 10.84 -5.71
CA PHE A 38 10.05 11.88 -4.92
C PHE A 38 11.39 12.27 -5.54
N TYR A 39 11.35 13.31 -6.38
CA TYR A 39 12.50 13.81 -7.13
C TYR A 39 13.19 12.70 -7.95
N ALA A 40 14.33 12.21 -7.49
CA ALA A 40 15.11 11.16 -8.16
C ALA A 40 14.60 9.75 -7.86
N ILE A 41 13.81 9.60 -6.79
CA ILE A 41 13.38 8.30 -6.26
C ILE A 41 12.00 7.96 -6.80
N VAL A 42 11.87 6.74 -7.30
CA VAL A 42 10.58 6.15 -7.68
C VAL A 42 10.45 4.82 -6.94
N GLU A 43 9.32 4.63 -6.29
CA GLU A 43 8.94 3.37 -5.63
C GLU A 43 7.54 2.99 -6.09
N ILE A 44 7.25 1.71 -6.31
CA ILE A 44 5.89 1.29 -6.66
C ILE A 44 5.10 1.04 -5.39
N HIS A 45 3.97 1.74 -5.25
CA HIS A 45 2.98 1.45 -4.23
C HIS A 45 2.20 0.20 -4.60
N HIS A 46 2.17 -0.74 -3.67
CA HIS A 46 1.65 -2.11 -3.82
C HIS A 46 0.53 -2.33 -2.78
N PRO A 47 -0.68 -1.81 -3.05
CA PRO A 47 -1.80 -1.80 -2.09
C PRO A 47 -2.29 -3.19 -1.72
N GLU A 48 -2.03 -4.21 -2.55
CA GLU A 48 -2.35 -5.61 -2.27
C GLU A 48 -1.71 -6.14 -0.98
N ARG A 49 -0.68 -5.47 -0.48
CA ARG A 49 0.01 -5.80 0.79
C ARG A 49 -0.64 -5.17 2.03
N VAL A 50 -1.64 -4.32 1.85
CA VAL A 50 -2.30 -3.57 2.95
C VAL A 50 -3.84 -3.57 2.86
N LEU A 51 -4.44 -4.38 1.99
CA LEU A 51 -5.90 -4.37 1.76
C LEU A 51 -6.73 -4.67 3.02
N ARG A 52 -6.20 -5.43 4.00
CA ARG A 52 -6.90 -5.68 5.27
C ARG A 52 -7.19 -4.41 6.06
N GLN A 53 -6.33 -3.39 5.95
CA GLN A 53 -6.53 -2.09 6.59
C GLN A 53 -7.75 -1.34 6.04
N PHE A 54 -8.16 -1.67 4.81
CA PHE A 54 -9.34 -1.12 4.15
C PHE A 54 -10.54 -2.08 4.22
N GLY A 55 -10.51 -3.07 5.12
CA GLY A 55 -11.61 -4.04 5.30
C GLY A 55 -11.74 -5.08 4.17
N MET A 56 -10.72 -5.19 3.31
CA MET A 56 -10.75 -6.10 2.16
C MET A 56 -9.90 -7.35 2.39
N ARG A 57 -10.22 -8.42 1.66
CA ARG A 57 -9.41 -9.64 1.66
C ARG A 57 -8.03 -9.36 1.05
N GLN A 58 -7.01 -9.76 1.79
CA GLN A 58 -5.60 -9.72 1.38
C GLN A 58 -5.09 -11.13 1.18
N ASN A 59 -4.74 -11.45 -0.06
CA ASN A 59 -4.10 -12.71 -0.41
C ASN A 59 -2.59 -12.61 -0.18
N ILE A 60 -1.87 -13.73 -0.28
CA ILE A 60 -0.40 -13.69 -0.30
C ILE A 60 0.03 -12.87 -1.54
N PRO A 61 0.82 -11.80 -1.35
CA PRO A 61 1.28 -10.98 -2.46
C PRO A 61 2.14 -11.80 -3.43
N GLU A 62 2.01 -11.52 -4.72
CA GLU A 62 2.94 -12.02 -5.71
C GLU A 62 4.34 -11.43 -5.49
N MET A 63 5.35 -12.13 -6.01
CA MET A 63 6.71 -11.59 -6.01
C MET A 63 6.74 -10.28 -6.82
N PRO A 64 7.50 -9.26 -6.36
CA PRO A 64 7.57 -7.99 -7.09
C PRO A 64 8.03 -8.21 -8.54
N ASP A 65 7.48 -7.43 -9.49
CA ASP A 65 7.98 -7.45 -10.88
C ASP A 65 9.47 -7.07 -10.86
N SER A 66 10.30 -7.81 -11.60
CA SER A 66 11.72 -7.49 -11.75
C SER A 66 11.97 -6.09 -12.30
N ARG A 67 10.98 -5.49 -12.99
CA ARG A 67 11.01 -4.09 -13.43
C ARG A 67 10.95 -3.08 -12.29
N ASP A 68 10.37 -3.44 -11.15
CA ASP A 68 10.38 -2.58 -9.96
C ASP A 68 11.76 -2.63 -9.29
N MET A 69 12.48 -3.75 -9.42
CA MET A 69 13.84 -3.90 -8.89
C MET A 69 14.87 -3.02 -9.63
N THR A 70 14.64 -2.68 -10.91
CA THR A 70 15.55 -1.78 -11.65
C THR A 70 15.46 -0.33 -11.16
N LEU A 71 14.39 0.05 -10.46
CA LEU A 71 14.26 1.37 -9.82
C LEU A 71 15.34 1.57 -8.74
N HIS A 72 15.69 0.51 -8.01
CA HIS A 72 16.74 0.56 -6.98
C HIS A 72 18.17 0.64 -7.57
N GLN A 73 18.32 0.42 -8.88
CA GLN A 73 19.61 0.54 -9.57
C GLN A 73 19.93 1.98 -9.97
N ILE A 74 18.97 2.91 -9.83
CA ILE A 74 19.15 4.33 -10.10
C ILE A 74 19.99 4.95 -8.96
N SER A 75 21.31 4.94 -9.13
CA SER A 75 22.23 5.62 -8.21
C SER A 75 22.14 7.14 -8.35
N ARG A 76 22.08 7.85 -7.20
CA ARG A 76 22.12 9.31 -7.12
C ARG A 76 23.53 9.89 -7.34
N LYS A 77 24.57 9.05 -7.30
CA LYS A 77 25.97 9.50 -7.45
C LYS A 77 26.25 9.88 -8.92
N ALA A 78 26.92 11.01 -9.12
CA ALA A 78 27.38 11.53 -10.41
C ALA A 78 26.30 11.97 -11.43
N ARG A 79 25.10 12.36 -10.96
CA ARG A 79 23.96 12.77 -11.82
C ARG A 79 23.51 14.23 -11.66
N THR A 80 24.44 15.14 -11.37
CA THR A 80 24.17 16.59 -11.36
C THR A 80 23.71 17.06 -12.75
N GLY A 81 22.55 17.73 -12.82
CA GLY A 81 21.97 18.23 -14.09
C GLY A 81 21.01 17.27 -14.80
N THR A 82 20.64 16.15 -14.18
CA THR A 82 19.65 15.22 -14.76
C THR A 82 18.25 15.83 -14.76
N ASP A 83 17.59 15.86 -15.92
CA ASP A 83 16.17 16.16 -16.01
C ASP A 83 15.34 14.94 -15.57
N TRP A 84 14.99 14.92 -14.29
CA TRP A 84 14.19 13.85 -13.71
C TRP A 84 12.76 13.78 -14.27
N GLY A 85 12.22 14.87 -14.81
CA GLY A 85 10.91 14.87 -15.46
C GLY A 85 10.92 14.02 -16.74
N VAL A 86 12.00 14.15 -17.53
CA VAL A 86 12.21 13.31 -18.72
C VAL A 86 12.56 11.87 -18.33
N GLN A 87 13.47 11.67 -17.38
CA GLN A 87 13.85 10.32 -16.93
C GLN A 87 12.64 9.53 -16.41
N HIS A 88 11.76 10.18 -15.65
CA HIS A 88 10.61 9.53 -15.03
C HIS A 88 9.32 9.64 -15.83
N ILE A 89 9.37 10.04 -17.11
CA ILE A 89 8.17 10.31 -17.92
C ILE A 89 7.18 9.13 -17.95
N LEU A 90 7.70 7.90 -17.97
CA LEU A 90 6.86 6.69 -17.92
C LEU A 90 6.17 6.54 -16.56
N HIS A 91 6.86 6.82 -15.47
CA HIS A 91 6.30 6.78 -14.12
C HIS A 91 5.29 7.90 -13.90
N ILE A 92 5.57 9.11 -14.40
CA ILE A 92 4.62 10.24 -14.37
C ILE A 92 3.33 9.87 -15.10
N ARG A 93 3.43 9.26 -16.29
CA ARG A 93 2.24 8.77 -17.04
C ARG A 93 1.47 7.71 -16.26
N ARG A 94 2.15 6.77 -15.61
CA ARG A 94 1.51 5.77 -14.73
C ARG A 94 0.81 6.44 -13.55
N TRP A 95 1.45 7.40 -12.88
CA TRP A 95 0.85 8.18 -11.80
C TRP A 95 -0.39 8.95 -12.25
N GLN A 96 -0.39 9.54 -13.44
CA GLN A 96 -1.56 10.24 -13.98
C GLN A 96 -2.78 9.30 -14.12
N ARG A 97 -2.55 8.02 -14.40
CA ARG A 97 -3.57 6.96 -14.51
C ARG A 97 -3.85 6.21 -13.20
N ARG A 98 -3.35 6.69 -12.06
CA ARG A 98 -3.51 6.00 -10.76
C ARG A 98 -4.97 5.64 -10.41
N ARG A 99 -5.94 6.47 -10.83
CA ARG A 99 -7.37 6.18 -10.61
C ARG A 99 -7.88 4.96 -11.37
N ASP A 100 -7.18 4.54 -12.42
CA ASP A 100 -7.51 3.35 -13.21
C ASP A 100 -6.89 2.08 -12.60
N THR A 101 -6.02 2.21 -11.59
CA THR A 101 -5.27 1.11 -10.97
C THR A 101 -5.70 0.83 -9.52
N ILE A 102 -6.90 1.28 -9.14
CA ILE A 102 -7.48 1.05 -7.82
C ILE A 102 -7.75 -0.44 -7.64
N VAL A 103 -7.18 -1.02 -6.59
CA VAL A 103 -7.41 -2.39 -6.17
C VAL A 103 -8.66 -2.44 -5.30
N ASN A 104 -9.62 -3.23 -5.77
CA ASN A 104 -10.82 -3.61 -5.04
C ASN A 104 -10.84 -5.13 -4.90
N ARG A 105 -11.10 -5.61 -3.68
CA ARG A 105 -11.28 -7.04 -3.39
C ARG A 105 -12.56 -7.23 -2.57
N PRO A 106 -13.10 -8.46 -2.52
CA PRO A 106 -14.20 -8.77 -1.62
C PRO A 106 -13.85 -8.42 -0.17
N PRO A 107 -14.84 -8.07 0.66
CA PRO A 107 -14.62 -7.77 2.07
C PRO A 107 -13.96 -8.96 2.78
N PHE A 108 -13.11 -8.65 3.76
CA PHE A 108 -12.54 -9.67 4.63
C PHE A 108 -13.68 -10.27 5.49
N PRO A 109 -13.80 -11.61 5.61
CA PRO A 109 -14.84 -12.21 6.43
C PRO A 109 -14.66 -11.82 7.90
N THR A 110 -15.62 -11.08 8.44
CA THR A 110 -15.60 -10.57 9.82
C THR A 110 -15.80 -11.65 10.90
N LYS A 111 -15.97 -12.92 10.52
CA LYS A 111 -16.29 -14.02 11.46
C LYS A 111 -15.20 -14.31 12.50
N ASP A 112 -13.98 -13.81 12.32
CA ASP A 112 -12.86 -14.09 13.23
C ASP A 112 -12.53 -12.95 14.20
N ILE A 113 -13.26 -11.83 14.18
CA ILE A 113 -13.02 -10.69 15.09
C ILE A 113 -13.77 -10.88 16.44
N GLN A 114 -14.68 -11.85 16.56
CA GLN A 114 -15.43 -12.09 17.82
C GLN A 114 -14.73 -13.00 18.84
N ASN A 115 -13.49 -13.44 18.61
CA ASN A 115 -12.77 -14.34 19.53
C ASN A 115 -11.54 -13.73 20.23
N VAL A 116 -11.32 -12.42 20.13
CA VAL A 116 -10.37 -11.71 21.02
C VAL A 116 -11.19 -11.12 22.16
N GLY A 117 -11.21 -11.83 23.28
CA GLY A 117 -12.05 -11.55 24.44
C GLY A 117 -11.97 -10.10 24.92
N ILE A 118 -13.11 -9.40 24.86
CA ILE A 118 -13.42 -8.35 25.81
C ILE A 118 -14.09 -9.04 26.98
N GLY A 119 -13.33 -9.20 28.07
CA GLY A 119 -13.86 -9.68 29.33
C GLY A 119 -14.99 -8.77 29.81
N ASN A 120 -16.12 -9.39 30.12
CA ASN A 120 -17.27 -8.74 30.74
C ASN A 120 -16.86 -8.07 32.06
N GLY A 121 -17.14 -6.77 32.18
CA GLY A 121 -16.96 -6.00 33.40
C GLY A 121 -17.94 -4.84 33.46
N THR A 122 -19.21 -5.16 33.72
CA THR A 122 -20.22 -4.18 34.11
C THR A 122 -19.86 -3.62 35.50
N ILE A 123 -19.71 -2.30 35.61
CA ILE A 123 -19.81 -1.59 36.89
C ILE A 123 -21.29 -1.38 37.18
N ILE A 124 -21.87 -2.26 38.00
CA ILE A 124 -22.64 -1.99 39.23
C ILE A 124 -22.83 -3.30 40.00
#